data_AF-A0A067C885-F1
#
_entry.id   AF-A0A067C885-F1
#
_cell.length_a   1.000
_cell.length_b   1.000
_cell.length_c   1.000
_cell.angle_alpha   90.00
_cell.angle_beta   90.00
_cell.angle_gamma   90.00
#
_symmetry.space_group_name_H-M   'P 1'
#
loop_
_entity.id
_entity.type
_entity.pdbx_description
1 polymer ?
#
loop_
_entity_poly.entity_id
_entity_poly.type
_entity_poly.pdbx_seq_one_letter_code
_entity_poly.pdbx_strand_id
1 'polypeptide(L)'
;MPTPTRTTVAVAIAFLLFAAYGACVKALDASMYSALLAMPHASTVGTVAIVVAVLGLVHLVWTRCAPSPTLCLVLLVAEVVCASVLLAYAVAALSTTTHAIDDSPKLTTYQHRMEEFLASDAARQYKYSSSLTYTWGVDAPSRPTLSYVGYEYPRTVARMFNDVYCMSEGRHFCSAFPLVQTIVFPGLWADPNVTAAIARNLSTLPTTFANVTVTATTTIESFCARVNISYTIPRDQTEPFMRDLGRLCSSCKTLGTLATVSTDHDTLKQWIHTSCPMTSPKPSGVYCVTAADCIQTNVLRPERSDDSEWCYVTESYLNPSYDACFGHTLMSAARTYAVAIVIASGVLLCLSVLLLARVYVVRQVQRYQDALREAAVQTPTMTNV
;
A
#
# COMPACT_ATOMS: atom_id res chain seq x y z
N MET A 1 -53.04 3.49 9.93
CA MET A 1 -51.64 3.13 10.25
C MET A 1 -51.08 4.22 11.16
N PRO A 2 -50.37 3.90 12.25
CA PRO A 2 -49.73 4.92 13.07
C PRO A 2 -48.70 5.68 12.23
N THR A 3 -48.74 7.01 12.27
CA THR A 3 -47.77 7.86 11.57
C THR A 3 -46.39 7.70 12.21
N PRO A 4 -45.31 7.56 11.43
CA PRO A 4 -43.97 7.40 11.97
C PRO A 4 -43.59 8.64 12.80
N THR A 5 -43.07 8.42 14.00
CA THR A 5 -42.57 9.53 14.83
C THR A 5 -41.31 10.12 14.21
N ARG A 6 -41.03 11.42 14.47
CA ARG A 6 -39.79 12.07 14.02
C ARG A 6 -38.54 11.28 14.44
N THR A 7 -38.56 10.68 15.63
CA THR A 7 -37.48 9.82 16.12
C THR A 7 -37.32 8.55 15.30
N THR A 8 -38.43 7.87 14.95
CA THR A 8 -38.40 6.66 14.11
C THR A 8 -37.79 6.97 12.73
N VAL A 9 -38.18 8.09 12.11
CA VAL A 9 -37.62 8.52 10.82
C VAL A 9 -36.12 8.82 10.94
N ALA A 10 -35.70 9.53 11.99
CA ALA A 10 -34.29 9.85 12.20
C ALA A 10 -33.42 8.60 12.43
N VAL A 11 -33.93 7.61 13.17
CA VAL A 11 -33.26 6.31 13.35
C VAL A 11 -33.18 5.53 12.03
N ALA A 12 -34.24 5.55 11.22
CA ALA A 12 -34.21 4.92 9.89
C ALA A 12 -33.14 5.54 8.98
N ILE A 13 -33.06 6.88 8.94
CA ILE A 13 -32.04 7.61 8.18
C ILE A 13 -30.64 7.24 8.68
N ALA A 14 -30.43 7.17 9.99
CA ALA A 14 -29.13 6.77 10.53
C ALA A 14 -28.72 5.38 10.06
N PHE A 15 -29.59 4.37 10.16
CA PHE A 15 -29.27 3.03 9.67
C PHE A 15 -28.99 3.01 8.15
N LEU A 16 -29.74 3.77 7.35
CA LEU A 16 -29.43 3.90 5.92
C LEU A 16 -28.03 4.48 5.68
N LEU A 17 -27.65 5.52 6.43
CA LEU A 17 -26.33 6.12 6.34
C LEU A 17 -25.21 5.15 6.76
N PHE A 18 -25.43 4.35 7.81
CA PHE A 18 -24.48 3.30 8.23
C PHE A 18 -24.33 2.20 7.18
N ALA A 19 -25.43 1.73 6.59
CA ALA A 19 -25.38 0.73 5.52
C ALA A 19 -24.61 1.26 4.31
N ALA A 20 -24.88 2.50 3.89
CA ALA A 20 -24.15 3.14 2.79
C ALA A 20 -22.66 3.32 3.12
N TYR A 21 -22.36 3.76 4.33
CA TYR A 21 -20.98 3.92 4.80
C TYR A 21 -20.21 2.60 4.84
N GLY A 22 -20.80 1.54 5.41
CA GLY A 22 -20.21 0.20 5.41
C GLY A 22 -19.98 -0.35 4.00
N ALA A 23 -20.90 -0.08 3.06
CA ALA A 23 -20.73 -0.46 1.65
C ALA A 23 -19.55 0.29 0.99
N CYS A 24 -19.40 1.59 1.26
CA CYS A 24 -18.26 2.38 0.78
C CYS A 24 -16.92 1.87 1.33
N VAL A 25 -16.87 1.55 2.63
CA VAL A 25 -15.66 0.96 3.25
C VAL A 25 -15.31 -0.38 2.61
N LYS A 26 -16.31 -1.23 2.35
CA LYS A 26 -16.10 -2.51 1.66
C LYS A 26 -15.63 -2.33 0.21
N ALA A 27 -16.17 -1.35 -0.52
CA ALA A 27 -15.70 -1.03 -1.86
C ALA A 27 -14.26 -0.50 -1.86
N LEU A 28 -13.89 0.28 -0.84
CA LEU A 28 -12.51 0.74 -0.64
C LEU A 28 -11.58 -0.43 -0.28
N ASP A 29 -12.04 -1.38 0.53
CA ASP A 29 -11.28 -2.59 0.88
C ASP A 29 -10.95 -3.45 -0.35
N ALA A 30 -11.90 -3.54 -1.29
CA ALA A 30 -11.71 -4.20 -2.58
C ALA A 30 -10.88 -3.37 -3.59
N SER A 31 -10.54 -2.12 -3.28
CA SER A 31 -9.71 -1.26 -4.13
C SER A 31 -8.22 -1.44 -3.81
N MET A 32 -7.35 -0.87 -4.65
CA MET A 32 -5.90 -0.85 -4.38
C MET A 32 -5.50 -0.10 -3.10
N TYR A 33 -6.38 0.74 -2.54
CA TYR A 33 -6.04 1.58 -1.39
C TYR A 33 -6.11 0.84 -0.06
N SER A 34 -6.75 -0.32 0.01
CA SER A 34 -6.89 -1.10 1.25
C SER A 34 -5.54 -1.48 1.84
N ALA A 35 -4.67 -2.00 0.98
CA ALA A 35 -3.32 -2.42 1.33
C ALA A 35 -2.42 -1.21 1.70
N LEU A 36 -2.70 -0.04 1.15
CA LEU A 36 -1.96 1.21 1.40
C LEU A 36 -2.37 1.89 2.70
N LEU A 37 -3.64 1.80 3.06
CA LEU A 37 -4.20 2.42 4.26
C LEU A 37 -3.97 1.55 5.51
N ALA A 38 -3.52 0.30 5.34
CA ALA A 38 -3.23 -0.62 6.44
C ALA A 38 -4.37 -0.68 7.47
N MET A 39 -5.61 -0.78 7.01
CA MET A 39 -6.80 -0.87 7.86
C MET A 39 -7.20 -2.33 8.06
N PRO A 40 -6.64 -3.04 9.06
CA PRO A 40 -6.93 -4.45 9.24
C PRO A 40 -8.41 -4.64 9.52
N HIS A 41 -9.01 -5.65 8.89
CA HIS A 41 -10.42 -6.02 9.09
C HIS A 41 -11.44 -4.92 8.72
N ALA A 42 -11.07 -3.89 7.96
CA ALA A 42 -12.00 -2.85 7.52
C ALA A 42 -13.23 -3.44 6.80
N SER A 43 -13.03 -4.45 5.94
CA SER A 43 -14.13 -5.18 5.30
C SER A 43 -15.01 -5.97 6.28
N THR A 44 -14.42 -6.59 7.31
CA THR A 44 -15.20 -7.27 8.35
C THR A 44 -16.06 -6.27 9.13
N VAL A 45 -15.47 -5.16 9.59
CA VAL A 45 -16.19 -4.12 10.34
C VAL A 45 -17.25 -3.45 9.46
N GLY A 46 -16.95 -3.15 8.19
CA GLY A 46 -17.91 -2.64 7.23
C GLY A 46 -19.07 -3.60 6.98
N THR A 47 -18.79 -4.91 6.90
CA THR A 47 -19.84 -5.94 6.76
C THR A 47 -20.73 -6.00 8.00
N VAL A 48 -20.14 -5.95 9.19
CA VAL A 48 -20.90 -5.92 10.45
C VAL A 48 -21.80 -4.68 10.51
N ALA A 49 -21.29 -3.50 10.15
CA ALA A 49 -22.09 -2.27 10.09
C ALA A 49 -23.28 -2.40 9.12
N ILE A 50 -23.07 -2.98 7.93
CA ILE A 50 -24.18 -3.24 6.99
C ILE A 50 -25.23 -4.17 7.62
N VAL A 51 -24.80 -5.27 8.25
CA VAL A 51 -25.72 -6.25 8.85
C VAL A 51 -26.53 -5.61 9.99
N VAL A 52 -25.87 -4.87 10.88
CA VAL A 52 -26.53 -4.17 12.01
C VAL A 52 -27.54 -3.15 11.49
N ALA A 53 -27.16 -2.36 10.49
CA ALA A 53 -28.04 -1.38 9.85
C ALA A 53 -29.27 -2.03 9.21
N VAL A 54 -29.08 -3.11 8.46
CA VAL A 54 -30.17 -3.86 7.82
C VAL A 54 -31.12 -4.45 8.88
N LEU A 55 -30.59 -5.04 9.95
CA LEU A 55 -31.40 -5.52 11.07
C LEU A 55 -32.21 -4.39 11.72
N GLY A 56 -31.61 -3.20 11.86
CA GLY A 56 -32.30 -2.00 12.32
C GLY A 56 -33.46 -1.60 11.42
N LEU A 57 -33.25 -1.54 10.10
CA LEU A 57 -34.29 -1.21 9.13
C LEU A 57 -35.41 -2.26 9.10
N VAL A 58 -35.07 -3.55 9.10
CA VAL A 58 -36.03 -4.66 9.15
C VAL A 58 -36.88 -4.57 10.41
N HIS A 59 -36.27 -4.28 11.57
CA HIS A 59 -37.01 -4.09 12.82
C HIS A 59 -38.01 -2.94 12.75
N LEU A 60 -37.61 -1.80 12.17
CA LEU A 60 -38.51 -0.65 11.98
C LEU A 60 -39.72 -0.98 11.08
N VAL A 61 -39.49 -1.74 10.01
CA VAL A 61 -40.54 -2.15 9.07
C VAL A 61 -41.46 -3.20 9.69
N TRP A 62 -40.88 -4.24 10.31
CA TRP A 62 -41.64 -5.35 10.90
C TRP A 62 -42.55 -4.89 12.04
N THR A 63 -42.08 -3.95 12.85
CA THR A 63 -42.87 -3.36 13.96
C THR A 63 -43.87 -2.29 13.51
N ARG A 64 -44.10 -2.14 12.19
CA ARG A 64 -45.01 -1.13 11.61
C ARG A 64 -44.73 0.27 12.17
N CYS A 65 -43.45 0.64 12.27
CA CYS A 65 -42.97 1.90 12.80
C CYS A 65 -43.25 2.17 14.29
N ALA A 66 -43.56 1.14 15.08
CA ALA A 66 -43.60 1.16 16.54
C ALA A 66 -42.47 0.30 17.15
N PRO A 67 -41.19 0.65 16.92
CA PRO A 67 -40.07 -0.20 17.29
C PRO A 67 -39.83 -0.25 18.80
N SER A 68 -39.32 -1.40 19.26
CA SER A 68 -38.76 -1.52 20.62
C SER A 68 -37.57 -0.56 20.78
N PRO A 69 -37.65 0.45 21.68
CA PRO A 69 -36.57 1.41 21.87
C PRO A 69 -35.32 0.74 22.47
N THR A 70 -35.48 -0.37 23.20
CA THR A 70 -34.36 -1.15 23.74
C THR A 70 -33.54 -1.77 22.61
N LEU A 71 -34.17 -2.39 21.62
CA LEU A 71 -33.46 -2.99 20.49
C LEU A 71 -32.81 -1.91 19.62
N CYS A 72 -33.50 -0.79 19.36
CA CYS A 72 -32.93 0.34 18.63
C CYS A 72 -31.68 0.90 19.33
N LEU A 73 -31.67 1.00 20.67
CA LEU A 73 -30.48 1.43 21.41
C LEU A 73 -29.32 0.44 21.22
N VAL A 74 -29.57 -0.86 21.34
CA VAL A 74 -28.52 -1.89 21.18
C VAL A 74 -27.91 -1.82 19.79
N LEU A 75 -28.74 -1.73 18.74
CA LEU A 75 -28.26 -1.63 17.36
C LEU A 75 -27.48 -0.33 17.12
N LEU A 76 -27.96 0.81 17.62
CA LEU A 76 -27.22 2.08 17.54
C LEU A 76 -25.88 2.03 18.29
N VAL A 77 -25.80 1.38 19.45
CA VAL A 77 -24.53 1.19 20.16
C VAL A 77 -23.57 0.34 19.33
N ALA A 78 -24.05 -0.73 18.70
CA ALA A 78 -23.22 -1.56 17.81
C ALA A 78 -22.67 -0.75 16.61
N GLU A 79 -23.48 0.14 16.02
CA GLU A 79 -23.02 1.05 14.96
C GLU A 79 -21.98 2.05 15.46
N VAL A 80 -22.16 2.61 16.67
CA VAL A 80 -21.16 3.49 17.29
C VAL A 80 -19.84 2.76 17.48
N VAL A 81 -19.86 1.49 17.89
CA VAL A 81 -18.65 0.66 18.00
C VAL A 81 -17.99 0.50 16.63
N CYS A 82 -18.75 0.13 15.58
CA CYS A 82 -18.21 -0.04 14.23
C CYS A 82 -17.56 1.24 13.68
N ALA A 83 -18.25 2.38 13.80
CA ALA A 83 -17.71 3.67 13.37
C ALA A 83 -16.51 4.13 14.20
N SER A 84 -16.46 3.82 15.49
CA SER A 84 -15.31 4.15 16.35
C SER A 84 -14.06 3.37 15.93
N VAL A 85 -14.22 2.07 15.62
CA VAL A 85 -13.12 1.22 15.13
C VAL A 85 -12.62 1.71 13.78
N LEU A 86 -13.52 1.99 12.83
CA LEU A 86 -13.15 2.51 11.52
C LEU A 86 -12.50 3.91 11.61
N LEU A 87 -12.96 4.76 12.52
CA LEU A 87 -12.33 6.05 12.79
C LEU A 87 -10.89 5.86 13.30
N ALA A 88 -10.67 4.95 14.24
CA ALA A 88 -9.33 4.68 14.78
C ALA A 88 -8.37 4.20 13.66
N TYR A 89 -8.82 3.28 12.80
CA TYR A 89 -8.03 2.86 11.65
C TYR A 89 -7.75 4.00 10.66
N ALA A 90 -8.74 4.84 10.38
CA ALA A 90 -8.57 5.95 9.46
C ALA A 90 -7.63 7.03 10.00
N VAL A 91 -7.63 7.28 11.32
CA VAL A 91 -6.68 8.19 11.96
C VAL A 91 -5.25 7.63 11.90
N ALA A 92 -5.07 6.32 12.13
CA ALA A 92 -3.77 5.68 11.97
C ALA A 92 -3.28 5.79 10.51
N ALA A 93 -4.13 5.45 9.55
CA ALA A 93 -3.84 5.57 8.11
C ALA A 93 -3.53 7.02 7.70
N LEU A 94 -4.21 8.02 8.28
CA LEU A 94 -3.94 9.43 8.04
C LEU A 94 -2.54 9.82 8.53
N SER A 95 -2.13 9.33 9.69
CA SER A 95 -0.75 9.53 10.19
C SER A 95 0.27 8.92 9.25
N THR A 96 0.09 7.64 8.89
CA THR A 96 0.97 6.89 7.96
C THR A 96 1.12 7.59 6.62
N THR A 97 0.00 7.98 5.99
CA THR A 97 0.02 8.65 4.68
C THR A 97 0.61 10.06 4.76
N THR A 98 0.34 10.81 5.82
CA THR A 98 0.92 12.15 6.02
C THR A 98 2.44 12.07 6.15
N HIS A 99 2.96 11.14 6.96
CA HIS A 99 4.41 10.94 7.08
C HIS A 99 5.06 10.54 5.75
N ALA A 100 4.41 9.68 4.98
CA ALA A 100 4.91 9.29 3.66
C ALA A 100 5.01 10.50 2.71
N ILE A 101 4.00 11.37 2.72
CA ILE A 101 3.96 12.60 1.93
C ILE A 101 5.05 13.57 2.40
N ASP A 102 5.21 13.76 3.70
CA ASP A 102 6.16 14.72 4.28
C ASP A 102 7.62 14.32 4.06
N ASP A 103 7.92 13.01 4.05
CA ASP A 103 9.27 12.50 3.80
C ASP A 103 9.58 12.29 2.31
N SER A 104 8.56 12.23 1.44
CA SER A 104 8.74 12.02 -0.01
C SER A 104 9.72 13.02 -0.65
N PRO A 105 9.63 14.35 -0.41
CA PRO A 105 10.58 15.29 -1.00
C PRO A 105 12.03 15.01 -0.60
N LYS A 106 12.28 14.59 0.65
CA LYS A 106 13.62 14.29 1.16
C LYS A 106 14.19 13.04 0.48
N LEU A 107 13.36 12.01 0.31
CA LEU A 107 13.71 10.75 -0.33
C LEU A 107 13.97 10.93 -1.83
N THR A 108 13.08 11.65 -2.52
CA THR A 108 13.25 11.97 -3.94
C THR A 108 14.49 12.83 -4.17
N THR A 109 14.71 13.85 -3.33
CA THR A 109 15.94 14.68 -3.40
C THR A 109 17.20 13.87 -3.10
N TYR A 110 17.12 12.92 -2.17
CA TYR A 110 18.23 12.01 -1.91
C TYR A 110 18.53 11.12 -3.12
N GLN A 111 17.49 10.56 -3.75
CA GLN A 111 17.64 9.74 -4.95
C GLN A 111 18.30 10.53 -6.10
N HIS A 112 17.82 11.75 -6.40
CA HIS A 112 18.43 12.58 -7.44
C HIS A 112 19.87 12.97 -7.14
N ARG A 113 20.20 13.35 -5.90
CA ARG A 113 21.59 13.64 -5.52
C ARG A 113 22.49 12.42 -5.69
N MET A 114 21.95 11.23 -5.44
CA MET A 114 22.71 10.00 -5.62
C MET A 114 22.89 9.63 -7.09
N GLU A 115 21.86 9.83 -7.93
CA GLU A 115 21.96 9.71 -9.38
C GLU A 115 23.05 10.66 -9.95
N GLU A 116 23.06 11.92 -9.50
CA GLU A 116 24.07 12.91 -9.90
C GLU A 116 25.48 12.53 -9.43
N PHE A 117 25.63 12.13 -8.16
CA PHE A 117 26.90 11.66 -7.63
C PHE A 117 27.44 10.47 -8.43
N LEU A 118 26.59 9.50 -8.75
CA LEU A 118 26.96 8.30 -9.50
C LEU A 118 27.24 8.55 -10.98
N ALA A 119 26.69 9.61 -11.56
CA ALA A 119 27.05 10.06 -12.89
C ALA A 119 28.42 10.76 -12.94
N SER A 120 28.93 11.24 -11.80
CA SER A 120 30.20 11.97 -11.71
C SER A 120 31.43 11.06 -11.86
N ASP A 121 32.56 11.64 -12.29
CA ASP A 121 33.85 10.95 -12.31
C ASP A 121 34.34 10.55 -10.91
N ALA A 122 33.87 11.23 -9.87
CA ALA A 122 34.21 10.92 -8.49
C ALA A 122 33.68 9.54 -8.07
N ALA A 123 32.46 9.17 -8.46
CA ALA A 123 31.89 7.86 -8.15
C ALA A 123 32.62 6.69 -8.82
N ARG A 124 33.33 6.93 -9.93
CA ARG A 124 34.09 5.89 -10.66
C ARG A 124 35.29 5.35 -9.88
N GLN A 125 35.72 6.03 -8.82
CA GLN A 125 36.87 5.65 -8.00
C GLN A 125 36.47 4.80 -6.77
N TYR A 126 35.18 4.58 -6.51
CA TYR A 126 34.71 3.96 -5.26
C TYR A 126 33.93 2.66 -5.48
N LYS A 127 34.13 1.71 -4.56
CA LYS A 127 33.22 0.57 -4.39
C LYS A 127 31.91 1.07 -3.82
N TYR A 128 30.86 1.00 -4.62
CA TYR A 128 29.53 1.43 -4.26
C TYR A 128 29.05 0.79 -2.94
N SER A 129 29.30 -0.51 -2.74
CA SER A 129 29.02 -1.21 -1.46
C SER A 129 29.76 -0.61 -0.25
N SER A 130 30.94 -0.02 -0.44
CA SER A 130 31.70 0.68 0.60
C SER A 130 31.13 2.07 0.92
N SER A 131 30.47 2.74 -0.03
CA SER A 131 29.78 4.02 0.20
C SER A 131 28.48 3.87 1.02
N LEU A 132 27.98 2.65 1.16
CA LEU A 132 26.71 2.33 1.84
C LEU A 132 26.89 1.86 3.28
N THR A 133 28.05 1.32 3.63
CA THR A 133 28.26 0.63 4.93
C THR A 133 28.97 1.48 5.98
N TYR A 134 29.77 2.49 5.61
CA TYR A 134 30.51 3.29 6.60
C TYR A 134 30.71 4.76 6.18
N THR A 135 30.24 5.68 7.03
CA THR A 135 30.34 7.14 6.95
C THR A 135 31.72 7.70 7.31
N TRP A 136 32.81 7.18 6.72
CA TRP A 136 34.13 7.77 6.92
C TRP A 136 34.85 7.93 5.58
N GLY A 137 34.85 9.16 5.06
CA GLY A 137 35.76 9.60 3.99
C GLY A 137 35.22 9.57 2.56
N VAL A 138 33.90 9.54 2.33
CA VAL A 138 33.31 9.58 0.98
C VAL A 138 32.39 10.80 0.87
N ASP A 139 32.55 11.62 -0.18
CA ASP A 139 31.67 12.76 -0.54
C ASP A 139 30.26 12.33 -1.02
N ALA A 140 29.88 11.06 -0.79
CA ALA A 140 28.58 10.55 -1.18
C ALA A 140 27.46 11.24 -0.37
N PRO A 141 26.35 11.64 -1.00
CA PRO A 141 25.20 12.17 -0.29
C PRO A 141 24.76 11.26 0.86
N SER A 142 24.63 11.83 2.06
CA SER A 142 24.15 11.11 3.22
C SER A 142 22.69 10.72 3.05
N ARG A 143 22.35 9.49 3.46
CA ARG A 143 20.95 9.05 3.54
C ARG A 143 20.20 9.99 4.49
N PRO A 144 19.00 10.48 4.12
CA PRO A 144 18.23 11.30 5.03
C PRO A 144 17.93 10.51 6.31
N THR A 145 18.04 11.18 7.44
CA THR A 145 17.56 10.66 8.72
C THR A 145 16.04 10.56 8.66
N LEU A 146 15.54 9.38 8.32
CA LEU A 146 14.16 9.01 8.59
C LEU A 146 14.05 8.87 10.11
N SER A 147 13.12 9.59 10.75
CA SER A 147 13.00 9.60 12.20
C SER A 147 12.90 8.16 12.72
N TYR A 148 13.92 7.71 13.45
CA TYR A 148 13.97 6.38 14.07
C TYR A 148 13.14 6.31 15.36
N VAL A 149 12.65 7.46 15.84
CA VAL A 149 11.97 7.59 17.13
C VAL A 149 10.46 7.64 16.90
N GLY A 150 9.85 6.45 16.84
CA GLY A 150 8.44 6.24 17.19
C GLY A 150 7.35 6.52 16.15
N TYR A 151 7.63 7.21 15.03
CA TYR A 151 6.71 7.34 13.89
C TYR A 151 7.48 7.14 12.59
N GLU A 152 7.42 5.90 12.12
CA GLU A 152 8.27 5.35 11.07
C GLU A 152 7.69 5.65 9.69
N TYR A 153 8.54 6.12 8.76
CA TYR A 153 8.27 6.02 7.32
C TYR A 153 7.60 4.66 7.02
N PRO A 154 6.51 4.58 6.23
CA PRO A 154 5.66 3.39 6.19
C PRO A 154 6.32 2.22 5.44
N ARG A 155 7.27 1.55 6.11
CA ARG A 155 8.16 0.55 5.49
C ARG A 155 7.38 -0.61 4.86
N THR A 156 6.32 -1.07 5.50
CA THR A 156 5.46 -2.14 4.98
C THR A 156 4.79 -1.73 3.67
N VAL A 157 4.19 -0.54 3.62
CA VAL A 157 3.52 -0.02 2.43
C VAL A 157 4.53 0.31 1.33
N ALA A 158 5.68 0.87 1.70
CA ALA A 158 6.78 1.17 0.77
C ALA A 158 7.38 -0.11 0.15
N ARG A 159 7.56 -1.18 0.94
CA ARG A 159 8.03 -2.48 0.45
C ARG A 159 7.03 -3.10 -0.52
N MET A 160 5.75 -3.12 -0.15
CA MET A 160 4.68 -3.59 -1.05
C MET A 160 4.66 -2.79 -2.35
N PHE A 161 4.76 -1.47 -2.28
CA PHE A 161 4.84 -0.63 -3.48
C PHE A 161 6.05 -0.99 -4.33
N ASN A 162 7.24 -1.19 -3.74
CA ASN A 162 8.43 -1.59 -4.47
C ASN A 162 8.23 -2.91 -5.21
N ASP A 163 7.67 -3.92 -4.56
CA ASP A 163 7.42 -5.24 -5.16
C ASP A 163 6.46 -5.12 -6.35
N VAL A 164 5.33 -4.44 -6.14
CA VAL A 164 4.29 -4.26 -7.17
C VAL A 164 4.80 -3.37 -8.31
N TYR A 165 5.64 -2.37 -8.00
CA TYR A 165 6.32 -1.56 -9.02
C TYR A 165 7.21 -2.42 -9.90
N CYS A 166 7.97 -3.33 -9.32
CA CYS A 166 8.82 -4.24 -10.08
C CYS A 166 8.04 -5.29 -10.87
N MET A 167 6.92 -5.76 -10.35
CA MET A 167 5.99 -6.60 -11.11
C MET A 167 5.35 -5.85 -12.29
N SER A 168 5.12 -4.54 -12.17
CA SER A 168 4.56 -3.71 -13.25
C SER A 168 5.62 -3.31 -14.29
N GLU A 169 6.68 -2.64 -13.83
CA GLU A 169 7.61 -1.89 -14.68
C GLU A 169 8.98 -2.56 -14.81
N GLY A 170 9.29 -3.56 -13.98
CA GLY A 170 10.61 -4.20 -13.98
C GLY A 170 10.95 -4.86 -15.33
N ARG A 171 9.97 -5.49 -15.99
CA ARG A 171 10.16 -6.02 -17.35
C ARG A 171 10.43 -4.91 -18.36
N HIS A 172 9.78 -3.76 -18.22
CA HIS A 172 9.98 -2.62 -19.14
C HIS A 172 11.44 -2.16 -19.10
N PHE A 173 12.06 -2.14 -17.92
CA PHE A 173 13.48 -1.84 -17.79
C PHE A 173 14.39 -2.77 -18.62
N CYS A 174 14.10 -4.07 -18.62
CA CYS A 174 14.88 -5.06 -19.37
C CYS A 174 14.61 -5.06 -20.88
N SER A 175 13.39 -4.69 -21.30
CA SER A 175 12.87 -4.95 -22.63
C SER A 175 12.75 -3.73 -23.53
N ALA A 176 12.63 -2.53 -22.95
CA ALA A 176 12.36 -1.30 -23.70
C ALA A 176 13.56 -0.35 -23.80
N PHE A 177 14.43 -0.33 -22.79
CA PHE A 177 15.56 0.61 -22.80
C PHE A 177 16.83 0.01 -23.42
N PRO A 178 17.63 0.84 -24.11
CA PRO A 178 18.94 0.44 -24.61
C PRO A 178 19.85 -0.09 -23.49
N LEU A 179 20.50 -1.22 -23.77
CA LEU A 179 21.49 -1.87 -22.92
C LEU A 179 22.57 -0.90 -22.47
N VAL A 180 23.02 -0.04 -23.38
CA VAL A 180 24.08 0.96 -23.09
C VAL A 180 23.66 2.00 -22.05
N GLN A 181 22.36 2.17 -21.81
CA GLN A 181 21.83 3.08 -20.78
C GLN A 181 21.49 2.35 -19.48
N THR A 182 21.20 1.04 -19.53
CA THR A 182 20.73 0.27 -18.36
C THR A 182 21.84 -0.54 -17.69
N ILE A 183 22.78 -1.05 -18.47
CA ILE A 183 23.82 -1.95 -17.96
C ILE A 183 24.93 -1.20 -17.22
N VAL A 184 24.95 0.13 -17.31
CA VAL A 184 25.96 1.02 -16.73
C VAL A 184 25.52 1.64 -15.41
N PHE A 185 24.37 1.24 -14.85
CA PHE A 185 23.99 1.70 -13.53
C PHE A 185 24.82 1.02 -12.43
N PRO A 186 25.29 1.80 -11.44
CA PRO A 186 25.85 1.24 -10.20
C PRO A 186 24.82 0.38 -9.45
N GLY A 187 25.28 -0.65 -8.75
CA GLY A 187 24.43 -1.63 -8.06
C GLY A 187 24.05 -2.84 -8.91
N LEU A 188 24.19 -2.78 -10.24
CA LEU A 188 23.96 -3.95 -11.11
C LEU A 188 25.11 -4.97 -11.04
N TRP A 189 26.31 -4.51 -10.73
CA TRP A 189 27.55 -5.29 -10.69
C TRP A 189 28.16 -5.29 -9.30
N ALA A 190 28.70 -6.43 -8.87
CA ALA A 190 29.35 -6.52 -7.56
C ALA A 190 30.66 -5.70 -7.49
N ASP A 191 31.37 -5.56 -8.63
CA ASP A 191 32.60 -4.76 -8.73
C ASP A 191 32.32 -3.43 -9.46
N PRO A 192 32.55 -2.26 -8.84
CA PRO A 192 32.35 -0.95 -9.49
C PRO A 192 33.21 -0.74 -10.74
N ASN A 193 34.39 -1.38 -10.82
CA ASN A 193 35.30 -1.21 -11.96
C ASN A 193 34.70 -1.82 -13.24
N VAL A 194 33.80 -2.80 -13.07
CA VAL A 194 33.05 -3.41 -14.17
C VAL A 194 32.16 -2.37 -14.83
N THR A 195 31.41 -1.58 -14.07
CA THR A 195 30.55 -0.52 -14.60
C THR A 195 31.34 0.46 -15.48
N ALA A 196 32.49 0.94 -15.01
CA ALA A 196 33.32 1.88 -15.75
C ALA A 196 33.97 1.25 -17.00
N ALA A 197 34.39 -0.02 -16.91
CA ALA A 197 34.92 -0.75 -18.06
C ALA A 197 33.85 -0.97 -19.13
N ILE A 198 32.64 -1.35 -18.74
CA ILE A 198 31.51 -1.55 -19.64
C ILE A 198 31.10 -0.23 -20.31
N ALA A 199 30.97 0.86 -19.53
CA ALA A 199 30.67 2.18 -20.07
C ALA A 199 31.68 2.62 -21.14
N ARG A 200 32.98 2.37 -20.92
CA ARG A 200 34.02 2.64 -21.92
C ARG A 200 33.87 1.77 -23.17
N ASN A 201 33.67 0.47 -23.01
CA ASN A 201 33.53 -0.46 -24.14
C ASN A 201 32.27 -0.22 -24.97
N LEU A 202 31.20 0.30 -24.35
CA LEU A 202 29.92 0.62 -24.99
C LEU A 202 29.82 2.08 -25.46
N SER A 203 30.87 2.89 -25.26
CA SER A 203 30.89 4.32 -25.66
C SER A 203 30.85 4.54 -27.18
N THR A 204 31.23 3.52 -27.96
CA THR A 204 31.15 3.52 -29.42
C THR A 204 30.25 2.38 -29.87
N LEU A 205 29.28 2.68 -30.72
CA LEU A 205 28.31 1.70 -31.23
C LEU A 205 28.29 1.72 -32.77
N PRO A 206 28.12 0.57 -33.43
CA PRO A 206 27.98 -0.78 -32.85
C PRO A 206 29.31 -1.31 -32.29
N THR A 207 29.23 -2.21 -31.30
CA THR A 207 30.40 -2.86 -30.69
C THR A 207 30.10 -4.32 -30.35
N THR A 208 31.12 -5.11 -30.02
CA THR A 208 30.93 -6.48 -29.55
C THR A 208 31.16 -6.53 -28.04
N PHE A 209 30.17 -7.01 -27.31
CA PHE A 209 30.22 -7.18 -25.85
C PHE A 209 29.77 -8.59 -25.50
N ALA A 210 30.60 -9.34 -24.75
CA ALA A 210 30.38 -10.75 -24.43
C ALA A 210 30.01 -11.61 -25.68
N ASN A 211 30.73 -11.41 -26.78
CA ASN A 211 30.50 -12.05 -28.08
C ASN A 211 29.12 -11.76 -28.74
N VAL A 212 28.40 -10.74 -28.27
CA VAL A 212 27.16 -10.27 -28.86
C VAL A 212 27.37 -8.89 -29.46
N THR A 213 26.91 -8.67 -30.69
CA THR A 213 26.88 -7.33 -31.28
C THR A 213 25.84 -6.45 -30.58
N VAL A 214 26.30 -5.39 -29.94
CA VAL A 214 25.50 -4.37 -29.27
C VAL A 214 25.35 -3.16 -30.17
N THR A 215 24.11 -2.71 -30.33
CA THR A 215 23.70 -1.53 -31.08
C THR A 215 22.96 -0.55 -30.17
N ALA A 216 22.62 0.63 -30.68
CA ALA A 216 21.87 1.64 -29.92
C ALA A 216 20.46 1.17 -29.49
N THR A 217 19.91 0.12 -30.12
CA THR A 217 18.57 -0.42 -29.83
C THR A 217 18.62 -1.79 -29.16
N THR A 218 19.80 -2.34 -28.90
CA THR A 218 19.94 -3.62 -28.19
C THR A 218 19.47 -3.42 -26.75
N THR A 219 18.49 -4.17 -26.28
CA THR A 219 17.96 -4.15 -24.89
C THR A 219 18.58 -5.29 -24.07
N ILE A 220 18.43 -5.29 -22.74
CA ILE A 220 18.92 -6.39 -21.88
C ILE A 220 18.30 -7.72 -22.32
N GLU A 221 16.99 -7.76 -22.56
CA GLU A 221 16.29 -8.97 -22.98
C GLU A 221 16.84 -9.51 -24.33
N SER A 222 17.01 -8.64 -25.32
CA SER A 222 17.54 -9.04 -26.64
C SER A 222 19.00 -9.48 -26.58
N PHE A 223 19.79 -8.91 -25.67
CA PHE A 223 21.16 -9.29 -25.39
C PHE A 223 21.23 -10.65 -24.68
N CYS A 224 20.44 -10.83 -23.62
CA CYS A 224 20.36 -12.06 -22.84
C CYS A 224 19.87 -13.26 -23.66
N ALA A 225 19.07 -13.03 -24.70
CA ALA A 225 18.66 -14.08 -25.64
C ALA A 225 19.79 -14.59 -26.55
N ARG A 226 20.90 -13.83 -26.68
CA ARG A 226 22.00 -14.13 -27.61
C ARG A 226 23.30 -14.49 -26.91
N VAL A 227 23.51 -14.02 -25.68
CA VAL A 227 24.71 -14.30 -24.92
C VAL A 227 24.73 -15.77 -24.50
N ASN A 228 25.85 -16.45 -24.79
CA ASN A 228 26.02 -17.84 -24.40
C ASN A 228 26.55 -17.91 -22.96
N ILE A 229 25.64 -17.90 -21.99
CA ILE A 229 25.97 -18.12 -20.57
C ILE A 229 25.85 -19.62 -20.31
N SER A 230 26.96 -20.35 -20.38
CA SER A 230 27.00 -21.75 -19.96
C SER A 230 26.76 -21.83 -18.45
N TYR A 231 25.51 -22.06 -18.05
CA TYR A 231 25.07 -22.24 -16.66
C TYR A 231 25.65 -23.50 -15.97
N THR A 232 26.46 -24.29 -16.67
CA THR A 232 27.03 -25.57 -16.21
C THR A 232 28.32 -25.45 -15.39
N ILE A 233 28.86 -24.25 -15.17
CA ILE A 233 30.07 -24.07 -14.37
C ILE A 233 29.68 -23.86 -12.88
N PRO A 234 30.22 -24.63 -11.92
CA PRO A 234 29.96 -24.45 -10.50
C PRO A 234 30.21 -22.99 -10.04
N ARG A 235 29.41 -22.52 -9.07
CA ARG A 235 29.43 -21.14 -8.51
C ARG A 235 30.82 -20.64 -8.10
N ASP A 236 31.73 -21.56 -7.82
CA ASP A 236 33.09 -21.29 -7.31
C ASP A 236 34.15 -21.19 -8.42
N GLN A 237 33.78 -21.42 -9.69
CA GLN A 237 34.70 -21.40 -10.83
C GLN A 237 34.31 -20.44 -11.96
N THR A 238 33.17 -19.76 -11.87
CA THR A 238 32.78 -18.75 -12.86
C THR A 238 33.42 -17.40 -12.50
N GLU A 239 34.02 -16.73 -13.49
CA GLU A 239 34.51 -15.36 -13.31
C GLU A 239 33.38 -14.47 -12.74
N PRO A 240 33.65 -13.59 -11.76
CA PRO A 240 32.64 -12.77 -11.09
C PRO A 240 31.70 -12.04 -12.05
N PHE A 241 32.24 -11.55 -13.17
CA PHE A 241 31.49 -10.89 -14.23
C PHE A 241 30.45 -11.81 -14.89
N MET A 242 30.81 -13.03 -15.27
CA MET A 242 29.88 -13.97 -15.93
C MET A 242 28.77 -14.43 -14.99
N ARG A 243 29.07 -14.54 -13.69
CA ARG A 243 28.05 -14.81 -12.67
C ARG A 243 27.05 -13.66 -12.55
N ASP A 244 27.52 -12.42 -12.49
CA ASP A 244 26.66 -11.25 -12.39
C ASP A 244 25.83 -11.05 -13.67
N LEU A 245 26.41 -11.33 -14.84
CA LEU A 245 25.70 -11.36 -16.12
C LEU A 245 24.60 -12.44 -16.16
N GLY A 246 24.90 -13.64 -15.65
CA GLY A 246 23.94 -14.72 -15.47
C GLY A 246 22.78 -14.36 -14.54
N ARG A 247 23.06 -13.63 -13.46
CA ARG A 247 22.03 -13.09 -12.55
C ARG A 247 21.18 -12.05 -13.25
N LEU A 248 21.78 -11.08 -13.93
CA LEU A 248 21.05 -10.06 -14.71
C LEU A 248 20.06 -10.70 -15.68
N CYS A 249 20.52 -11.67 -16.49
CA CYS A 249 19.66 -12.34 -17.46
C CYS A 249 18.57 -13.20 -16.80
N SER A 250 18.89 -13.92 -15.72
CA SER A 250 17.90 -14.68 -14.95
C SER A 250 16.84 -13.76 -14.35
N SER A 251 17.24 -12.68 -13.68
CA SER A 251 16.35 -11.70 -13.08
C SER A 251 15.43 -11.05 -14.10
N CYS A 252 15.93 -10.64 -15.27
CA CYS A 252 15.09 -10.07 -16.33
C CYS A 252 14.05 -11.07 -16.85
N LYS A 253 14.40 -12.36 -16.94
CA LYS A 253 13.44 -13.42 -17.27
C LYS A 253 12.39 -13.60 -16.16
N THR A 254 12.82 -13.58 -14.89
CA THR A 254 11.92 -13.63 -13.73
C THR A 254 10.94 -12.46 -13.72
N LEU A 255 11.40 -11.23 -13.96
CA LEU A 255 10.55 -10.04 -14.10
C LEU A 255 9.56 -10.18 -15.26
N GLY A 256 9.98 -10.79 -16.37
CA GLY A 256 9.09 -11.13 -17.48
C GLY A 256 7.94 -12.05 -17.06
N THR A 257 8.22 -13.00 -16.16
CA THR A 257 7.21 -13.91 -15.61
C THR A 257 6.30 -13.19 -14.62
N LEU A 258 6.87 -12.45 -13.66
CA LEU A 258 6.15 -11.66 -12.66
C LEU A 258 5.18 -10.64 -13.27
N ALA A 259 5.55 -10.06 -14.43
CA ALA A 259 4.68 -9.16 -15.17
C ALA A 259 3.36 -9.81 -15.62
N THR A 260 3.31 -11.14 -15.74
CA THR A 260 2.11 -11.89 -16.18
C THR A 260 1.38 -12.62 -15.06
N VAL A 261 1.98 -12.74 -13.87
CA VAL A 261 1.35 -13.39 -12.71
C VAL A 261 0.25 -12.49 -12.16
N SER A 262 -0.92 -13.09 -11.90
CA SER A 262 -2.03 -12.46 -11.18
C SER A 262 -1.78 -12.53 -9.68
N THR A 263 -1.99 -11.41 -8.99
CA THR A 263 -1.86 -11.30 -7.53
C THR A 263 -2.99 -10.47 -6.95
N ASP A 264 -3.11 -10.50 -5.61
CA ASP A 264 -4.04 -9.63 -4.86
C ASP A 264 -3.74 -8.12 -5.04
N HIS A 265 -2.66 -7.79 -5.74
CA HIS A 265 -2.23 -6.42 -6.02
C HIS A 265 -2.36 -6.03 -7.50
N ASP A 266 -3.10 -6.79 -8.32
CA ASP A 266 -3.27 -6.52 -9.76
C ASP A 266 -3.82 -5.10 -10.04
N THR A 267 -4.74 -4.60 -9.21
CA THR A 267 -5.26 -3.22 -9.33
C THR A 267 -4.17 -2.17 -9.10
N LEU A 268 -3.29 -2.38 -8.09
CA LEU A 268 -2.17 -1.48 -7.81
C LEU A 268 -1.13 -1.57 -8.93
N LYS A 269 -0.86 -2.78 -9.43
CA LYS A 269 0.04 -3.03 -10.57
C LYS A 269 -0.44 -2.26 -11.80
N GLN A 270 -1.72 -2.37 -12.15
CA GLN A 270 -2.29 -1.63 -13.27
C GLN A 270 -2.21 -0.11 -13.04
N TRP A 271 -2.50 0.36 -11.82
CA TRP A 271 -2.39 1.79 -11.50
C TRP A 271 -0.96 2.33 -11.63
N ILE A 272 0.04 1.56 -11.19
CA ILE A 272 1.46 1.93 -11.36
C ILE A 272 1.78 2.04 -12.86
N HIS A 273 1.35 1.05 -13.65
CA HIS A 273 1.58 1.06 -15.09
C HIS A 273 0.99 2.31 -15.76
N THR A 274 -0.20 2.73 -15.35
CA THR A 274 -0.87 3.89 -15.98
C THR A 274 -0.37 5.23 -15.44
N SER A 275 -0.09 5.30 -14.14
CA SER A 275 0.12 6.59 -13.45
C SER A 275 1.60 6.90 -13.23
N CYS A 276 2.43 5.86 -13.14
CA CYS A 276 3.86 5.97 -12.87
C CYS A 276 4.70 5.04 -13.77
N PRO A 277 4.47 5.07 -15.11
CA PRO A 277 5.25 4.25 -16.01
C PRO A 277 6.73 4.61 -15.92
N MET A 278 7.59 3.61 -16.09
CA MET A 278 9.01 3.86 -16.28
C MET A 278 9.21 4.39 -17.70
N THR A 279 9.38 5.70 -17.86
CA THR A 279 9.55 6.34 -19.18
C THR A 279 11.02 6.52 -19.60
N SER A 280 11.94 6.37 -18.64
CA SER A 280 13.38 6.43 -18.85
C SER A 280 14.08 5.39 -17.98
N PRO A 281 15.27 4.93 -18.37
CA PRO A 281 16.08 4.07 -17.51
C PRO A 281 16.44 4.83 -16.24
N LYS A 282 16.17 4.22 -15.07
CA LYS A 282 16.40 4.82 -13.75
C LYS A 282 16.78 3.76 -12.71
N PRO A 283 17.34 4.17 -11.56
CA PRO A 283 17.86 3.22 -10.57
C PRO A 283 16.83 2.24 -10.01
N SER A 284 15.54 2.60 -9.97
CA SER A 284 14.47 1.67 -9.58
C SER A 284 14.34 0.47 -10.52
N GLY A 285 14.79 0.55 -11.77
CA GLY A 285 14.91 -0.61 -12.64
C GLY A 285 16.00 -1.60 -12.18
N VAL A 286 17.13 -1.08 -11.70
CA VAL A 286 18.21 -1.88 -11.11
C VAL A 286 17.72 -2.59 -9.85
N TYR A 287 17.00 -1.87 -8.99
CA TYR A 287 16.33 -2.46 -7.83
C TYR A 287 15.49 -3.67 -8.24
N CYS A 288 14.64 -3.51 -9.25
CA CYS A 288 13.78 -4.59 -9.71
C CYS A 288 14.56 -5.79 -10.23
N VAL A 289 15.66 -5.58 -10.96
CA VAL A 289 16.53 -6.68 -11.38
C VAL A 289 17.14 -7.39 -10.17
N THR A 290 17.64 -6.66 -9.18
CA THR A 290 18.24 -7.25 -7.98
C THR A 290 17.23 -7.96 -7.08
N ALA A 291 15.99 -7.46 -7.01
CA ALA A 291 14.93 -7.99 -6.17
C ALA A 291 14.09 -9.09 -6.85
N ALA A 292 14.28 -9.36 -8.14
CA ALA A 292 13.41 -10.24 -8.93
C ALA A 292 13.19 -11.63 -8.31
N ASP A 293 14.27 -12.33 -7.93
CA ASP A 293 14.21 -13.66 -7.34
C ASP A 293 13.50 -13.65 -5.96
N CYS A 294 13.67 -12.57 -5.22
CA CYS A 294 13.05 -12.35 -3.92
C CYS A 294 11.55 -12.11 -4.05
N ILE A 295 11.15 -11.23 -4.97
CA ILE A 295 9.73 -10.98 -5.28
C ILE A 295 9.08 -12.28 -5.76
N GLN A 296 9.73 -13.03 -6.64
CA GLN A 296 9.23 -14.33 -7.09
C GLN A 296 9.03 -15.30 -5.93
N THR A 297 9.98 -15.36 -4.99
CA THR A 297 9.84 -16.22 -3.81
C THR A 297 8.66 -15.78 -2.94
N ASN A 298 8.49 -14.48 -2.71
CA ASN A 298 7.38 -13.93 -1.93
C ASN A 298 6.01 -14.20 -2.58
N VAL A 299 5.92 -14.07 -3.91
CA VAL A 299 4.69 -14.34 -4.66
C VAL A 299 4.36 -15.83 -4.68
N LEU A 300 5.36 -16.71 -4.83
CA LEU A 300 5.14 -18.16 -4.91
C LEU A 300 5.02 -18.85 -3.54
N ARG A 301 5.56 -18.25 -2.47
CA ARG A 301 5.63 -18.83 -1.12
C ARG A 301 5.40 -17.77 -0.03
N PRO A 302 4.18 -17.21 0.08
CA PRO A 302 3.88 -16.14 1.04
C PRO A 302 4.08 -16.53 2.51
N GLU A 303 3.94 -17.83 2.84
CA GLU A 303 4.12 -18.38 4.20
C GLU A 303 5.57 -18.31 4.73
N ARG A 304 6.56 -18.04 3.88
CA ARG A 304 7.99 -18.01 4.25
C ARG A 304 8.59 -16.59 4.31
N SER A 305 7.72 -15.58 4.31
CA SER A 305 8.08 -14.17 4.13
C SER A 305 8.86 -13.52 5.29
N ASP A 306 8.96 -14.16 6.46
CA ASP A 306 9.77 -13.66 7.58
C ASP A 306 11.30 -13.72 7.30
N ASP A 307 11.77 -14.58 6.38
CA ASP A 307 13.18 -14.62 5.95
C ASP A 307 13.53 -13.54 4.90
N SER A 308 12.56 -12.73 4.45
CA SER A 308 12.72 -11.77 3.34
C SER A 308 13.49 -10.49 3.67
N GLU A 309 13.91 -10.28 4.93
CA GLU A 309 14.67 -9.09 5.31
C GLU A 309 16.04 -9.02 4.61
N TRP A 310 16.62 -10.17 4.26
CA TRP A 310 17.88 -10.31 3.52
C TRP A 310 17.75 -10.14 2.01
N CYS A 311 16.53 -10.11 1.50
CA CYS A 311 16.22 -10.08 0.08
C CYS A 311 16.21 -8.67 -0.51
N TYR A 312 16.00 -7.67 0.35
CA TYR A 312 16.06 -6.28 -0.04
C TYR A 312 17.48 -5.79 0.14
N VAL A 313 18.13 -5.58 -0.99
CA VAL A 313 19.35 -4.80 -1.05
C VAL A 313 19.06 -3.47 -0.32
N THR A 314 19.67 -3.28 0.85
CA THR A 314 19.52 -2.08 1.73
C THR A 314 20.14 -0.83 1.12
N GLU A 315 20.31 -0.83 -0.20
CA GLU A 315 20.83 0.26 -1.00
C GLU A 315 19.76 1.33 -1.11
N SER A 316 19.89 2.33 -0.26
CA SER A 316 18.80 3.25 0.06
C SER A 316 18.24 3.95 -1.18
N TYR A 317 19.06 4.35 -2.16
CA TYR A 317 18.57 5.17 -3.27
C TYR A 317 17.87 4.40 -4.40
N LEU A 318 18.00 3.06 -4.45
CA LEU A 318 17.43 2.26 -5.53
C LEU A 318 15.91 2.03 -5.38
N ASN A 319 15.36 2.27 -4.19
CA ASN A 319 13.98 1.90 -3.86
C ASN A 319 12.95 2.68 -4.70
N PRO A 320 12.04 1.99 -5.43
CA PRO A 320 10.95 2.64 -6.17
C PRO A 320 10.10 3.60 -5.33
N SER A 321 9.90 3.31 -4.04
CA SER A 321 9.15 4.15 -3.10
C SER A 321 9.82 5.49 -2.76
N TYR A 322 11.07 5.72 -3.17
CA TYR A 322 11.75 7.02 -2.99
C TYR A 322 11.45 7.98 -4.15
N ASP A 323 10.89 7.45 -5.24
CA ASP A 323 10.39 8.23 -6.36
C ASP A 323 9.17 9.06 -5.93
N ALA A 324 9.03 10.25 -6.51
CA ALA A 324 7.91 11.15 -6.28
C ALA A 324 6.54 10.48 -6.50
N CYS A 325 6.46 9.48 -7.40
CA CYS A 325 5.22 8.73 -7.62
C CYS A 325 4.60 8.19 -6.31
N PHE A 326 5.41 7.59 -5.44
CA PHE A 326 4.90 6.93 -4.24
C PHE A 326 4.30 7.92 -3.26
N GLY A 327 5.10 8.90 -2.79
CA GLY A 327 4.62 9.84 -1.79
C GLY A 327 3.67 10.91 -2.34
N HIS A 328 4.02 11.56 -3.45
CA HIS A 328 3.23 12.68 -3.97
C HIS A 328 1.94 12.25 -4.68
N THR A 329 1.94 11.10 -5.36
CA THR A 329 0.77 10.67 -6.15
C THR A 329 -0.04 9.63 -5.38
N LEU A 330 0.56 8.49 -5.05
CA LEU A 330 -0.16 7.37 -4.45
C LEU A 330 -0.61 7.67 -3.00
N MET A 331 0.31 8.12 -2.14
CA MET A 331 0.01 8.40 -0.74
C MET A 331 -0.88 9.63 -0.57
N SER A 332 -0.76 10.64 -1.45
CA SER A 332 -1.69 11.76 -1.51
C SER A 332 -3.12 11.31 -1.83
N ALA A 333 -3.30 10.45 -2.83
CA ALA A 333 -4.60 9.87 -3.14
C ALA A 333 -5.14 9.04 -1.96
N ALA A 334 -4.31 8.16 -1.38
CA ALA A 334 -4.70 7.37 -0.20
C ALA A 334 -5.13 8.27 0.98
N ARG A 335 -4.41 9.36 1.24
CA ARG A 335 -4.75 10.34 2.27
C ARG A 335 -6.14 10.92 2.09
N THR A 336 -6.58 11.19 0.86
CA THR A 336 -7.95 11.70 0.62
C THR A 336 -9.03 10.73 1.08
N TYR A 337 -8.83 9.41 0.87
CA TYR A 337 -9.73 8.38 1.38
C TYR A 337 -9.68 8.28 2.90
N ALA A 338 -8.49 8.34 3.51
CA ALA A 338 -8.35 8.36 4.97
C ALA A 338 -9.12 9.53 5.60
N VAL A 339 -8.96 10.74 5.05
CA VAL A 339 -9.68 11.95 5.49
C VAL A 339 -11.20 11.77 5.32
N ALA A 340 -11.64 11.24 4.18
CA ALA A 340 -13.06 10.99 3.94
C ALA A 340 -13.67 10.03 4.99
N ILE A 341 -12.94 8.96 5.35
CA ILE A 341 -13.37 8.01 6.38
C ILE A 341 -13.39 8.66 7.77
N VAL A 342 -12.39 9.49 8.10
CA VAL A 342 -12.37 10.25 9.37
C VAL A 342 -13.60 11.15 9.48
N ILE A 343 -13.89 11.93 8.43
CA ILE A 343 -15.04 12.85 8.39
C ILE A 343 -16.35 12.06 8.48
N ALA A 344 -16.54 11.05 7.64
CA ALA A 344 -17.76 10.24 7.61
C ALA A 344 -18.01 9.54 8.95
N SER A 345 -16.98 8.91 9.53
CA SER A 345 -17.08 8.27 10.84
C SER A 345 -17.40 9.29 11.93
N GLY A 346 -16.73 10.45 11.94
CA GLY A 346 -16.97 11.50 12.92
C GLY A 346 -18.41 12.04 12.88
N VAL A 347 -18.95 12.27 11.68
CA VAL A 347 -20.33 12.69 11.49
C VAL A 347 -21.31 11.60 11.97
N LEU A 348 -21.08 10.35 11.58
CA LEU A 348 -21.94 9.22 11.98
C LEU A 348 -21.92 8.98 13.48
N LEU A 349 -20.77 9.10 14.14
CA LEU A 349 -20.65 9.01 15.59
C LEU A 349 -21.42 10.14 16.28
N CYS A 350 -21.26 11.38 15.81
CA CYS A 350 -21.98 12.53 16.37
C CYS A 350 -23.51 12.34 16.25
N LEU A 351 -23.99 11.99 15.06
CA LEU A 351 -25.41 11.70 14.82
C LEU A 351 -25.92 10.56 15.71
N SER A 352 -25.15 9.50 15.86
CA SER A 352 -25.53 8.33 16.66
C SER A 352 -25.58 8.62 18.14
N VAL A 353 -24.65 9.40 18.68
CA VAL A 353 -24.67 9.83 20.09
C VAL A 353 -25.91 10.69 20.37
N LEU A 354 -26.26 11.61 19.46
CA LEU A 354 -27.48 12.42 19.58
C LEU A 354 -28.74 11.55 19.53
N LEU A 355 -28.78 10.56 18.63
CA LEU A 355 -29.90 9.62 18.53
C LEU A 355 -29.99 8.69 19.73
N LEU A 356 -28.87 8.18 20.26
CA LEU A 356 -28.83 7.39 21.48
C LEU A 356 -29.44 8.17 22.66
N ALA A 357 -29.03 9.42 22.85
CA ALA A 357 -29.60 10.28 23.89
C ALA A 357 -31.11 10.47 23.70
N ARG A 358 -31.58 10.71 22.47
CA ARG A 358 -33.00 10.88 22.16
C ARG A 358 -33.81 9.60 22.39
N VAL A 359 -33.35 8.46 21.88
CA VAL A 359 -34.03 7.16 22.05
C VAL A 359 -34.02 6.74 23.53
N TYR A 360 -32.94 7.05 24.28
CA TYR A 360 -32.88 6.82 25.72
C TYR A 360 -33.96 7.59 26.47
N VAL A 361 -34.16 8.88 26.16
CA VAL A 361 -35.24 9.68 26.76
C VAL A 361 -36.61 9.09 26.42
N VAL A 362 -36.84 8.71 25.15
CA VAL A 362 -38.09 8.06 24.73
C VAL A 362 -38.35 6.77 25.53
N ARG A 363 -37.31 5.95 25.72
CA ARG A 363 -37.39 4.72 26.52
C ARG A 363 -37.74 5.00 27.98
N GLN A 364 -37.17 6.03 28.59
CA GLN A 364 -37.46 6.40 29.98
C GLN A 364 -38.90 6.86 30.15
N VAL A 365 -39.40 7.70 29.25
CA VAL A 365 -40.80 8.15 29.24
C VAL A 365 -41.75 6.97 29.09
N GLN A 366 -41.44 6.04 28.18
CA GLN A 366 -42.25 4.84 27.97
C GLN A 366 -42.29 3.96 29.21
N ARG A 367 -41.14 3.68 29.84
CA ARG A 367 -41.07 2.92 31.11
C ARG A 367 -41.89 3.57 32.22
N TYR A 368 -41.83 4.89 32.34
CA TYR A 368 -42.61 5.62 33.34
C TYR A 368 -44.12 5.52 33.07
N GLN A 369 -44.54 5.62 31.81
CA GLN A 369 -45.95 5.46 31.42
C GLN A 369 -46.45 4.03 31.65
N ASP A 370 -45.64 3.02 31.35
CA ASP A 370 -45.99 1.62 31.57
C ASP A 370 -46.12 1.33 33.07
N ALA A 371 -45.20 1.83 33.90
CA ALA A 371 -45.30 1.73 35.36
C ALA A 371 -46.55 2.41 35.93
N LEU A 372 -46.93 3.60 35.41
CA LEU A 372 -48.17 4.28 35.81
C LEU A 372 -49.42 3.49 35.40
N ARG A 373 -49.43 2.88 34.21
CA ARG A 373 -50.55 2.02 33.76
C ARG A 373 -50.68 0.78 34.63
N GLU A 374 -49.57 0.13 34.97
CA GLU A 374 -49.56 -1.03 35.86
C GLU A 374 -50.08 -0.66 37.26
N ALA A 375 -49.67 0.48 37.81
CA ALA A 375 -50.16 0.97 39.10
C ALA A 375 -51.66 1.32 39.08
N ALA A 376 -52.17 1.89 37.98
CA ALA A 376 -53.59 2.22 37.82
C ALA A 376 -54.49 0.99 37.72
N VAL A 377 -54.00 -0.13 37.19
CA VAL A 377 -54.76 -1.40 37.10
C VAL A 377 -54.83 -2.10 38.47
N GLN A 378 -53.89 -1.84 39.36
CA GLN A 378 -53.83 -2.45 40.70
C GLN A 378 -54.60 -1.68 41.78
N THR A 379 -55.20 -0.52 41.48
CA THR A 379 -56.01 0.22 42.46
C THR A 379 -57.37 -0.50 42.60
N PRO A 380 -57.67 -1.16 43.74
CA PRO A 380 -58.91 -1.91 43.88
C PRO A 380 -60.08 -0.94 43.82
N THR A 381 -61.03 -1.18 42.92
CA THR A 381 -62.34 -0.56 42.98
C THR A 381 -62.96 -0.96 44.32
N MET A 382 -62.99 -0.04 45.29
CA MET A 382 -63.85 -0.19 46.45
C MET A 382 -65.30 -0.18 45.93
N THR A 383 -65.80 -1.37 45.60
CA THR A 383 -67.22 -1.62 45.50
C THR A 383 -67.78 -1.44 46.91
N ASN A 384 -68.32 -0.25 47.17
CA ASN A 384 -69.20 -0.02 48.31
C ASN A 384 -70.34 -1.04 48.23
N VAL A 385 -70.35 -1.97 49.17
CA VAL A 385 -71.51 -2.80 49.52
C VAL A 385 -72.28 -2.08 50.60
#